data_AF-A0A1V1NRX4-F1
#
_entry.id   AF-A0A1V1NRX4-F1
#
_cell.length_a   1.000
_cell.length_b   1.000
_cell.length_c   1.000
_cell.angle_alpha   90.00
_cell.angle_beta   90.00
_cell.angle_gamma   90.00
#
_symmetry.space_group_name_H-M   'P 1'
#
loop_
_entity.id
_entity.type
_entity.pdbx_description
1 polymer ?
#
loop_
_entity_poly.entity_id
_entity_poly.type
_entity_poly.pdbx_seq_one_letter_code
_entity_poly.pdbx_strand_id
1 'polypeptide(L)' 'MNNRKKLLALFGLKWNPFLSDIPAGELWHTPGIDNFCFRVENLVMDGGFALISGDPGQGKSKVLQLLAHRLDGLN' A
#
# COMPACT_ATOMS: atom_id res chain seq x y z
N MET A 1 -23.07 10.18 15.99
CA MET A 1 -22.56 10.18 14.61
C MET A 1 -21.05 9.97 14.64
N ASN A 2 -20.54 8.91 14.01
CA ASN A 2 -19.17 8.39 14.17
C ASN A 2 -18.12 9.46 13.75
N ASN A 3 -17.18 9.79 14.64
CA ASN A 3 -16.22 10.91 14.48
C ASN A 3 -15.39 10.81 13.18
N ARG A 4 -15.12 9.57 12.72
CA ARG A 4 -14.41 9.29 11.45
C ARG A 4 -15.08 9.89 10.22
N LYS A 5 -16.41 9.76 10.07
CA LYS A 5 -17.11 10.27 8.88
C LYS A 5 -17.09 11.80 8.79
N LYS A 6 -17.12 12.48 9.95
CA LYS A 6 -17.00 13.94 10.02
C LYS A 6 -15.60 14.41 9.59
N LEU A 7 -14.54 13.75 10.05
CA LEU A 7 -13.17 14.07 9.68
C LEU A 7 -12.93 13.87 8.18
N LEU A 8 -13.38 12.75 7.62
CA LEU A 8 -13.29 12.49 6.18
C LEU A 8 -13.98 13.58 5.36
N ALA A 9 -15.22 13.95 5.74
CA ALA A 9 -15.96 15.02 5.08
C ALA A 9 -15.27 16.39 5.20
N LEU A 10 -14.72 16.72 6.37
CA LEU A 10 -14.00 17.99 6.62
C LEU A 10 -12.79 18.16 5.69
N PHE A 11 -12.09 17.06 5.39
CA PHE A 11 -10.90 17.07 4.52
C PHE A 11 -11.18 16.64 3.08
N GLY A 12 -12.45 16.40 2.70
CA GLY A 12 -12.81 15.95 1.35
C GLY A 12 -12.24 14.57 0.98
N LEU A 13 -11.97 13.73 1.97
CA LEU A 13 -11.32 12.43 1.77
C LEU A 13 -12.36 11.31 1.67
N LYS A 14 -12.20 10.44 0.67
CA LYS A 14 -12.98 9.19 0.53
C LYS A 14 -12.53 8.14 1.55
N TRP A 15 -11.23 8.07 1.81
CA TRP A 15 -10.58 7.09 2.68
C TRP A 15 -9.67 7.76 3.70
N ASN A 16 -9.39 7.08 4.82
CA ASN A 16 -8.38 7.56 5.75
C ASN A 16 -6.98 7.17 5.24
N PRO A 17 -6.10 8.12 4.88
CA PRO A 17 -4.80 7.82 4.28
C PRO A 17 -3.85 7.10 5.24
N PHE A 18 -4.13 7.08 6.54
CA PHE A 18 -3.28 6.46 7.56
C PHE A 18 -3.71 5.04 7.95
N LEU A 19 -4.85 4.56 7.44
CA LEU A 19 -5.33 3.21 7.68
C LEU A 19 -4.95 2.27 6.52
N SER A 20 -4.97 0.96 6.79
CA SER A 20 -4.67 -0.10 5.82
C SER A 20 -5.90 -0.63 5.07
N ASP A 21 -7.08 -0.04 5.29
CA ASP A 21 -8.35 -0.45 4.68
C ASP A 21 -8.64 0.24 3.34
N ILE A 22 -7.68 1.01 2.83
CA ILE A 22 -7.75 1.65 1.52
C ILE A 22 -7.69 0.58 0.42
N PRO A 23 -8.64 0.50 -0.52
CA PRO A 23 -8.59 -0.46 -1.62
C PRO A 23 -7.35 -0.26 -2.50
N ALA A 24 -6.83 -1.34 -3.08
CA ALA A 24 -5.63 -1.32 -3.93
C ALA A 24 -5.69 -0.28 -5.07
N GLY A 25 -6.84 -0.18 -5.76
CA GLY A 25 -7.03 0.78 -6.86
C GLY A 25 -7.10 2.25 -6.42
N GLU A 26 -7.16 2.52 -5.13
CA GLU A 26 -7.18 3.87 -4.54
C GLU A 26 -5.80 4.25 -3.97
N LEU A 27 -4.83 3.33 -4.01
CA LEU A 27 -3.44 3.60 -3.64
C LEU A 27 -2.71 4.27 -4.81
N TRP A 28 -1.86 5.24 -4.49
CA TRP A 28 -1.02 5.87 -5.50
C TRP A 28 0.10 4.90 -5.93
N HIS A 29 0.18 4.65 -7.24
CA HIS A 29 1.28 3.93 -7.88
C HIS A 29 2.48 4.85 -8.06
N THR A 30 3.46 4.74 -7.16
CA THR A 30 4.72 5.46 -7.29
C THR A 30 5.58 4.88 -8.41
N PRO A 31 6.42 5.69 -9.09
CA PRO A 31 7.34 5.19 -10.09
C PRO A 31 8.21 4.05 -9.54
N GLY A 32 8.30 2.94 -10.28
CA GLY A 32 9.10 1.77 -9.89
C GLY A 32 8.41 0.78 -8.95
N ILE A 33 7.19 1.07 -8.48
CA ILE A 33 6.44 0.17 -7.60
C ILE A 33 6.17 -1.19 -8.25
N ASP A 34 5.78 -1.22 -9.52
CA ASP A 34 5.47 -2.46 -10.24
C ASP A 34 6.70 -3.35 -10.37
N ASN A 35 7.86 -2.76 -10.65
CA ASN A 35 9.12 -3.51 -10.74
C ASN A 35 9.59 -4.04 -9.37
N PHE A 36 9.27 -3.34 -8.28
CA PHE A 36 9.48 -3.85 -6.94
C PHE A 36 8.53 -5.02 -6.65
N CYS A 37 7.23 -4.85 -6.86
CA CYS A 37 6.23 -5.89 -6.64
C CYS A 37 6.55 -7.16 -7.43
N PHE A 38 6.84 -7.04 -8.73
CA PHE A 38 7.22 -8.17 -9.57
C PHE A 38 8.41 -8.95 -9.01
N ARG A 39 9.47 -8.26 -8.56
CA ARG A 39 10.64 -8.92 -7.97
C ARG A 39 10.30 -9.65 -6.68
N VAL A 40 9.43 -9.07 -5.83
CA VAL A 40 9.02 -9.71 -4.58
C VAL A 40 8.09 -10.89 -4.84
N GLU A 41 7.16 -10.79 -5.80
CA GLU A 41 6.28 -11.88 -6.22
C GLU A 41 7.09 -13.10 -6.66
N ASN A 42 8.17 -12.90 -7.44
CA ASN A 42 9.09 -13.97 -7.79
C ASN A 42 9.87 -14.50 -6.57
N LEU A 43 10.35 -13.61 -5.68
CA LEU A 43 11.10 -14.00 -4.48
C LEU A 43 10.28 -14.86 -3.51
N VAL A 44 8.96 -14.65 -3.43
CA VAL A 44 8.07 -15.44 -2.55
C VAL A 44 8.09 -16.93 -2.91
N MET A 45 8.30 -17.27 -4.18
CA MET A 45 8.36 -18.66 -4.65
C MET A 45 9.62 -19.39 -4.17
N ASP A 46 10.75 -18.67 -4.08
CA ASP A 46 12.05 -19.23 -3.69
C ASP A 46 12.36 -19.05 -2.18
N GLY A 47 11.67 -18.11 -1.53
CA GLY A 47 11.94 -17.66 -0.18
C GLY A 47 13.06 -16.60 -0.11
N GLY A 48 13.03 -15.75 0.93
CA GLY A 48 14.07 -14.74 1.13
C GLY A 48 13.61 -13.53 1.95
N PHE A 49 14.37 -12.44 1.85
CA PHE A 49 14.11 -11.17 2.54
C PHE A 49 14.16 -10.00 1.55
N ALA A 50 13.26 -9.03 1.72
CA ALA A 50 13.25 -7.78 0.96
C ALA A 50 13.31 -6.58 1.92
N LEU A 51 14.07 -5.56 1.55
CA LEU A 51 14.19 -4.29 2.28
C LEU A 51 13.61 -3.15 1.45
N ILE A 52 12.72 -2.37 2.06
CA ILE A 52 12.27 -1.08 1.54
C ILE A 52 12.79 0.03 2.45
N SER A 53 13.57 0.95 1.89
CA SER A 53 14.20 2.07 2.61
C SER A 53 13.90 3.41 1.92
N GLY A 54 14.22 4.51 2.60
CA GLY A 54 13.99 5.87 2.11
C GLY A 54 13.40 6.79 3.18
N ASP A 55 13.27 8.07 2.86
CA ASP A 55 12.88 9.09 3.81
C ASP A 55 11.45 8.90 4.37
N PRO A 56 11.16 9.44 5.57
CA PRO A 56 9.79 9.49 6.09
C PRO A 56 8.83 10.15 5.08
N GLY A 57 7.60 9.63 4.99
CA GLY A 57 6.58 10.19 4.09
C GLY A 57 6.68 9.79 2.62
N GLN A 58 7.69 9.02 2.19
CA GLN A 58 7.88 8.60 0.79
C GLN A 58 7.04 7.37 0.36
N GLY A 59 5.92 7.09 1.04
CA GLY A 59 4.99 6.04 0.60
C GLY A 59 5.37 4.58 0.88
N LYS A 60 6.47 4.29 1.59
CA LYS A 60 6.91 2.91 1.91
C LYS A 60 5.80 2.00 2.46
N SER A 61 5.03 2.48 3.44
CA SER A 61 3.92 1.71 4.03
C SER A 61 2.80 1.43 3.02
N LYS A 62 2.55 2.33 2.07
CA LYS A 62 1.53 2.17 1.05
C LYS A 62 1.97 1.25 -0.08
N VAL A 63 3.26 1.25 -0.39
CA VAL A 63 3.87 0.24 -1.28
C VAL A 63 3.69 -1.16 -0.71
N LEU A 64 3.96 -1.36 0.59
CA LEU A 64 3.74 -2.65 1.25
C LEU A 64 2.25 -3.06 1.30
N GLN A 65 1.35 -2.10 1.49
CA GLN A 65 -0.10 -2.34 1.41
C GLN A 65 -0.51 -2.83 0.00
N LEU A 66 -0.02 -2.20 -1.06
CA LEU A 66 -0.27 -2.64 -2.44
C LEU A 66 0.31 -4.03 -2.70
N LEU A 67 1.53 -4.29 -2.25
CA LEU A 67 2.17 -5.61 -2.37
C LEU A 67 1.34 -6.69 -1.68
N ALA A 68 0.83 -6.44 -0.47
CA ALA A 68 -0.03 -7.38 0.24
C ALA A 68 -1.27 -7.75 -0.59
N HIS A 69 -1.93 -6.77 -1.20
CA HIS A 69 -3.08 -7.03 -2.09
C HIS A 69 -2.72 -7.89 -3.30
N ARG A 70 -1.52 -7.72 -3.87
CA ARG A 70 -1.07 -8.51 -5.03
C ARG A 70 -0.76 -9.95 -4.64
N LEU A 71 -0.04 -10.13 -3.53
CA LEU A 71 0.30 -11.46 -3.02
C LEU A 71 -0.95 -12.24 -2.61
N ASP A 72 -1.96 -11.58 -2.04
CA ASP A 72 -3.24 -12.22 -1.70
C ASP A 72 -3.97 -12.76 -2.95
N GLY A 73 -3.80 -12.11 -4.11
CA GLY A 73 -4.33 -12.57 -5.39
C GLY A 73 -3.53 -13.70 -6.06
N LEU A 74 -2.36 -14.08 -5.52
CA LEU A 74 -1.56 -15.22 -6.01
C LEU A 74 -1.86 -16.54 -5.30
N ASN A 75 -2.56 -16.48 -4.16
CA ASN A 75 -2.97 -17.65 -3.37
C ASN A 75 -4.23 -18.32 -3.93
#